data_AF-A0A0U5G5N3-F1
#
_entry.id   AF-A0A0U5G5N3-F1
#
_cell.length_a   1.000
_cell.length_b   1.000
_cell.length_c   1.000
_cell.angle_alpha   90.00
_cell.angle_beta   90.00
_cell.angle_gamma   90.00
#
_symmetry.space_group_name_H-M   'P 1'
#
loop_
_entity.id
_entity.type
_entity.pdbx_description
1 polymer ?
#
loop_
_entity_poly.entity_id
_entity_poly.type
_entity_poly.pdbx_seq_one_letter_code
_entity_poly.pdbx_strand_id
1 'polypeptide(L)'
;MAMLERRRESISGLDEDTFDDFVQKDHDAWSEKTVMSTVFLIIRGSADIPFREENLFGNLDPLAEGIVSAKPDFYDGTLAAEYDKVVHQLLGSSIIPSTQDHLPIAPKVLL
;
A
#
# COMPACT_ATOMS: atom_id res chain seq x y z
N MET A 1 8.31 19.98 -17.73
CA MET A 1 7.36 19.57 -16.67
C MET A 1 6.77 20.84 -16.08
N ALA A 2 5.45 20.96 -16.02
CA ALA A 2 4.80 22.13 -15.43
C ALA A 2 4.86 22.03 -13.91
N MET A 3 5.31 23.10 -13.24
CA MET A 3 5.33 23.20 -11.79
C MET A 3 3.89 23.20 -11.25
N LEU A 4 3.65 22.54 -10.12
CA LEU A 4 2.30 22.39 -9.56
C LEU A 4 1.82 23.75 -9.00
N GLU A 5 1.05 24.51 -9.77
CA GLU A 5 0.62 25.87 -9.40
C GLU A 5 -0.40 25.92 -8.23
N ARG A 6 -1.00 24.78 -7.85
CA ARG A 6 -1.97 24.70 -6.74
C ARG A 6 -1.87 23.37 -6.00
N ARG A 7 -1.86 23.42 -4.66
CA ARG A 7 -1.96 22.24 -3.80
C ARG A 7 -3.27 21.48 -4.10
N ARG A 8 -3.17 20.18 -4.34
CA ARG A 8 -4.33 19.27 -4.42
C ARG A 8 -4.79 18.95 -3.00
N GLU A 9 -6.06 18.55 -2.83
CA GLU A 9 -6.62 18.20 -1.50
C GLU A 9 -5.80 17.13 -0.76
N SER A 10 -5.27 16.14 -1.47
CA SER A 10 -4.43 15.08 -0.88
C SER A 10 -3.13 15.58 -0.24
N ILE A 11 -2.72 16.81 -0.55
CA ILE A 11 -1.48 17.45 -0.06
C ILE A 11 -1.75 18.84 0.52
N SER A 12 -3.02 19.20 0.74
CA SER A 12 -3.41 20.54 1.22
C SER A 12 -3.00 20.74 2.69
N GLY A 13 -2.97 19.65 3.47
CA GLY A 13 -2.61 19.64 4.89
C GLY A 13 -1.12 19.51 5.20
N LEU A 14 -0.24 19.41 4.19
CA LEU A 14 1.21 19.37 4.41
C LEU A 14 1.71 20.73 4.89
N ASP A 15 2.60 20.73 5.88
CA ASP A 15 3.40 21.90 6.21
C ASP A 15 4.33 22.27 5.05
N GLU A 16 4.94 23.46 5.11
CA GLU A 16 5.73 24.00 4.01
C GLU A 16 6.98 23.17 3.73
N ASP A 17 7.69 22.71 4.76
CA ASP A 17 8.90 21.88 4.60
C ASP A 17 8.55 20.52 3.98
N THR A 18 7.47 19.89 4.44
CA THR A 18 6.99 18.62 3.88
C THR A 18 6.48 18.78 2.44
N PHE A 19 5.85 19.92 2.13
CA PHE A 19 5.41 20.23 0.78
C PHE A 19 6.58 20.45 -0.19
N ASP A 20 7.64 21.14 0.26
CA ASP A 20 8.84 21.35 -0.56
C ASP A 20 9.58 20.03 -0.80
N ASP A 21 9.69 19.16 0.21
CA ASP A 21 10.23 17.80 0.07
C ASP A 21 9.39 16.96 -0.92
N PHE A 22 8.07 17.09 -0.89
CA PHE A 22 7.18 16.46 -1.88
C PHE A 22 7.48 16.95 -3.30
N VAL A 23 7.55 18.27 -3.53
CA VAL A 23 7.82 18.84 -4.86
C VAL A 23 9.17 18.39 -5.40
N GLN A 24 10.20 18.36 -4.54
CA GLN A 24 11.54 17.91 -4.92
C GLN A 24 11.54 16.42 -5.29
N LYS A 25 10.96 15.55 -4.45
CA LYS A 25 10.90 14.11 -4.73
C LYS A 25 10.05 13.78 -5.95
N ASP A 26 8.96 14.50 -6.19
CA ASP A 26 8.14 14.35 -7.39
C ASP A 26 8.93 14.71 -8.66
N HIS A 27 9.67 15.82 -8.62
CA HIS A 27 10.56 16.22 -9.70
C HIS A 27 11.65 15.17 -9.99
N ASP A 28 12.21 14.55 -8.95
CA ASP A 28 13.31 13.59 -9.06
C ASP A 28 12.83 12.14 -9.32
N ALA A 29 11.52 11.88 -9.32
CA ALA A 29 10.97 10.55 -9.54
C ALA A 29 10.72 10.27 -11.03
N TRP A 30 11.55 9.40 -11.62
CA TRP A 30 11.47 9.05 -13.06
C TRP A 30 10.80 7.70 -13.35
N SER A 31 10.35 6.99 -12.32
CA SER A 31 9.71 5.68 -12.46
C SER A 31 8.61 5.48 -11.43
N GLU A 32 7.63 4.64 -11.76
CA GLU A 32 6.56 4.23 -10.84
C GLU A 32 7.12 3.72 -9.51
N LYS A 33 8.14 2.86 -9.56
CA LYS A 33 8.83 2.36 -8.36
C LYS A 33 9.42 3.48 -7.51
N THR A 34 10.02 4.49 -8.14
CA THR A 34 10.56 5.66 -7.43
C THR A 34 9.44 6.49 -6.81
N VAL A 35 8.33 6.70 -7.53
CA VAL A 35 7.14 7.40 -7.00
C VAL A 35 6.59 6.66 -5.77
N MET A 36 6.39 5.34 -5.87
CA MET A 36 5.83 4.52 -4.79
C MET A 36 6.72 4.48 -3.55
N SER A 37 8.04 4.47 -3.71
CA SER A 37 8.99 4.42 -2.60
C SER A 37 9.40 5.79 -2.03
N THR A 38 8.99 6.91 -2.64
CA THR A 38 9.38 8.26 -2.19
C THR A 38 8.18 9.19 -2.04
N VAL A 39 7.58 9.61 -3.16
CA VAL A 39 6.47 10.57 -3.23
C VAL A 39 5.23 10.03 -2.50
N PHE A 40 4.88 8.78 -2.76
CA PHE A 40 3.71 8.14 -2.16
C PHE A 40 3.83 8.07 -0.63
N LEU A 41 5.03 7.84 -0.09
CA LEU A 41 5.24 7.81 1.36
C LEU A 41 4.95 9.15 2.04
N ILE A 42 5.16 10.29 1.35
CA ILE A 42 4.77 11.60 1.88
C ILE A 42 3.26 11.76 1.89
N ILE A 43 2.58 11.37 0.80
CA ILE A 43 1.11 11.42 0.71
C ILE A 43 0.47 10.53 1.76
N ARG A 44 1.02 9.33 1.96
CA ARG A 44 0.58 8.37 2.97
C ARG A 44 0.66 8.94 4.38
N GLY A 45 1.65 9.79 4.64
CA GLY A 45 1.91 10.38 5.95
C GLY A 45 2.52 9.37 6.94
N SER A 46 2.48 9.72 8.23
CA SER A 46 3.18 9.02 9.31
C SER A 46 2.30 8.06 10.12
N ALA A 47 1.18 7.60 9.55
CA ALA A 47 0.30 6.67 10.24
C ALA A 47 1.05 5.35 10.52
N ASP A 48 1.01 4.90 11.79
CA ASP A 48 1.60 3.63 12.23
C ASP A 48 0.68 2.45 11.86
N ILE A 49 0.50 2.26 10.55
CA ILE A 49 -0.28 1.16 9.98
C ILE A 49 0.73 0.17 9.38
N PRO A 50 0.66 -1.12 9.74
CA PRO A 50 1.46 -2.16 9.11
C PRO A 50 1.29 -2.15 7.59
N PHE A 51 2.40 -2.21 6.87
CA PHE A 51 2.41 -2.20 5.41
C PHE A 51 3.52 -3.06 4.83
N ARG A 52 3.41 -3.39 3.55
CA ARG A 52 4.44 -4.08 2.77
C ARG A 52 4.42 -3.63 1.32
N GLU A 53 5.58 -3.77 0.70
CA GLU A 53 5.82 -3.45 -0.70
C GLU A 53 6.20 -4.72 -1.48
N GLU A 54 5.81 -4.77 -2.75
CA GLU A 54 6.19 -5.83 -3.70
C GLU A 54 5.94 -7.27 -3.21
N ASN A 55 4.95 -7.52 -2.35
CA ASN A 55 4.66 -8.86 -1.84
C ASN A 55 3.72 -9.59 -2.79
N LEU A 56 4.08 -10.82 -3.20
CA LEU A 56 3.19 -11.67 -3.98
C LEU A 56 2.08 -12.22 -3.10
N PHE A 57 0.83 -12.10 -3.53
CA PHE A 57 -0.34 -12.60 -2.81
C PHE A 57 -0.56 -14.08 -3.14
N GLY A 58 0.36 -14.90 -2.65
CA GLY A 58 0.42 -16.34 -2.93
C GLY A 58 -0.52 -17.21 -2.10
N ASN A 59 -1.15 -16.64 -1.07
CA ASN A 59 -2.07 -17.37 -0.18
C ASN A 59 -3.55 -17.00 -0.39
N LEU A 60 -3.85 -16.08 -1.31
CA LEU A 60 -5.23 -15.76 -1.67
C LEU A 60 -5.77 -16.73 -2.72
N ASP A 61 -7.07 -17.03 -2.63
CA ASP A 61 -7.81 -17.67 -3.71
C ASP A 61 -7.71 -16.83 -4.99
N PRO A 62 -7.63 -17.46 -6.18
CA PRO A 62 -7.49 -16.75 -7.45
C PRO A 62 -8.52 -15.63 -7.59
N LEU A 63 -8.09 -14.43 -8.03
CA LEU A 63 -8.97 -13.26 -8.12
C LEU A 63 -10.20 -13.54 -8.99
N ALA A 64 -9.94 -14.10 -10.17
CA ALA A 64 -10.91 -14.69 -11.07
C ALA A 64 -10.26 -15.87 -11.82
N GLU A 65 -11.05 -16.64 -12.57
CA GLU A 65 -10.54 -17.74 -13.40
C GLU A 65 -9.50 -17.23 -14.41
N GLY A 66 -8.33 -17.87 -14.42
CA GLY A 66 -7.22 -17.51 -15.31
C GLY A 66 -6.40 -16.28 -14.90
N ILE A 67 -6.69 -15.63 -13.76
CA ILE A 67 -5.93 -14.48 -13.27
C ILE A 67 -4.80 -14.95 -12.34
N VAL A 68 -3.59 -14.44 -12.58
CA VAL A 68 -2.41 -14.69 -11.73
C VAL A 68 -2.52 -13.97 -10.38
N SER A 69 -1.84 -14.49 -9.37
CA SER A 69 -1.75 -13.83 -8.06
C SER A 69 -1.26 -12.39 -8.18
N ALA A 70 -1.96 -11.47 -7.50
CA ALA A 70 -1.58 -10.06 -7.46
C ALA A 70 -0.22 -9.88 -6.77
N LYS A 71 0.54 -8.89 -7.22
CA LYS A 71 1.76 -8.40 -6.58
C LYS A 71 1.70 -6.88 -6.55
N PRO A 72 0.97 -6.29 -5.59
CA PRO A 72 0.87 -4.84 -5.51
C PRO A 72 2.22 -4.22 -5.13
N ASP A 73 2.46 -2.99 -5.62
CA ASP A 73 3.63 -2.20 -5.22
C ASP A 73 3.57 -1.81 -3.75
N PHE A 74 2.36 -1.63 -3.20
CA PHE A 74 2.11 -1.30 -1.81
C PHE A 74 0.76 -1.86 -1.33
N TYR A 75 0.70 -2.31 -0.09
CA TYR A 75 -0.55 -2.54 0.64
C TYR A 75 -0.35 -2.36 2.14
N ASP A 76 -1.40 -1.92 2.81
CA ASP A 76 -1.46 -1.78 4.26
C ASP A 76 -2.62 -2.58 4.85
N GLY A 77 -2.62 -2.73 6.18
CA GLY A 77 -3.65 -3.46 6.89
C GLY A 77 -3.27 -3.76 8.34
N THR A 78 -4.05 -4.63 8.98
CA THR A 78 -3.78 -5.16 10.31
C THR A 78 -2.90 -6.40 10.22
N LEU A 79 -2.09 -6.72 11.24
CA LEU A 79 -1.28 -7.93 11.24
C LEU A 79 -2.16 -9.17 11.32
N ALA A 80 -1.79 -10.24 10.61
CA ALA A 80 -2.53 -11.50 10.65
C ALA A 80 -2.61 -12.09 12.08
N ALA A 81 -1.55 -11.91 12.86
CA ALA A 81 -1.46 -12.35 14.25
C ALA A 81 -2.45 -11.66 15.21
N GLU A 82 -2.99 -10.49 14.86
CA GLU A 82 -3.88 -9.70 15.73
C GLU A 82 -5.36 -10.10 15.58
N TYR A 83 -5.67 -11.07 14.71
CA TYR A 83 -7.05 -11.45 14.38
C TYR A 83 -7.53 -12.72 15.10
N ASP A 84 -8.86 -12.79 15.32
CA ASP A 84 -9.53 -13.94 15.92
C ASP A 84 -9.40 -15.22 15.06
N LYS A 85 -9.15 -16.37 15.71
CA LYS A 85 -8.98 -17.67 15.04
C LYS A 85 -10.17 -18.05 14.15
N VAL A 86 -11.39 -17.67 14.52
CA VAL A 86 -12.62 -17.94 13.75
C VAL A 86 -12.58 -17.19 12.43
N VAL A 87 -12.17 -15.92 12.44
CA VAL A 87 -12.04 -15.14 11.20
C VAL A 87 -10.95 -15.71 10.31
N HIS A 88 -9.83 -16.13 10.89
CA HIS A 88 -8.75 -16.78 10.15
C HIS A 88 -9.22 -18.08 9.47
N GLN A 89 -10.07 -18.88 10.14
CA GLN A 89 -10.62 -20.10 9.56
C GLN A 89 -11.65 -19.83 8.47
N LEU A 90 -12.49 -18.80 8.64
CA LEU A 90 -13.58 -18.50 7.69
C LEU A 90 -13.11 -17.74 6.46
N LEU A 91 -12.16 -16.81 6.62
CA LEU A 91 -11.79 -15.84 5.59
C LEU A 91 -10.32 -15.92 5.17
N GLY A 92 -9.53 -16.83 5.76
CA GLY A 92 -8.07 -16.87 5.58
C GLY A 92 -7.62 -16.80 4.12
N SER A 93 -8.16 -17.66 3.25
CA SER A 93 -7.84 -17.67 1.81
C SER A 93 -8.37 -16.47 1.03
N SER A 94 -9.21 -15.63 1.63
CA SER A 94 -9.77 -14.43 0.99
C SER A 94 -9.14 -13.12 1.47
N ILE A 95 -8.41 -13.12 2.59
CA ILE A 95 -7.87 -11.89 3.18
C ILE A 95 -6.40 -11.98 3.59
N ILE A 96 -5.83 -13.18 3.75
CA ILE A 96 -4.45 -13.35 4.23
C ILE A 96 -3.55 -13.59 3.01
N PRO A 97 -2.77 -12.59 2.56
CA PRO A 97 -2.03 -12.68 1.30
C PRO A 97 -0.80 -13.60 1.35
N SER A 98 -0.31 -13.90 2.56
CA SER A 98 0.91 -14.68 2.78
C SER A 98 0.76 -15.60 3.99
N THR A 99 1.47 -16.72 3.98
CA THR A 99 1.57 -17.63 5.13
C THR A 99 2.47 -17.09 6.25
N GLN A 100 3.05 -15.91 6.08
CA GLN A 100 3.88 -15.24 7.07
C GLN A 100 3.02 -14.34 7.97
N ASP A 101 2.79 -14.77 9.22
CA ASP A 101 1.85 -14.14 10.16
C ASP A 101 2.21 -12.70 10.58
N HIS A 102 3.45 -12.28 10.34
CA HIS A 102 3.96 -10.93 10.63
C HIS A 102 3.73 -9.93 9.48
N LEU A 103 3.06 -10.36 8.39
CA LEU A 103 2.66 -9.50 7.28
C LEU A 103 1.21 -9.01 7.47
N PRO A 104 0.87 -7.84 6.89
CA PRO A 104 -0.49 -7.34 6.94
C PRO A 104 -1.47 -8.23 6.18
N ILE A 105 -2.74 -8.16 6.58
CA ILE A 105 -3.90 -8.70 5.88
C ILE A 105 -4.29 -7.76 4.74
N ALA A 106 -4.68 -8.30 3.59
CA ALA A 106 -5.19 -7.55 2.44
C ALA A 106 -6.42 -8.27 1.85
N PRO A 107 -7.64 -7.73 2.01
CA PRO A 107 -8.85 -8.34 1.47
C PRO A 107 -8.83 -8.42 -0.06
N LYS A 108 -9.21 -9.58 -0.60
CA LYS A 108 -9.37 -9.81 -2.04
C LYS A 108 -10.30 -8.80 -2.72
N VAL A 109 -11.33 -8.31 -2.03
CA VAL A 109 -12.34 -7.38 -2.58
C VAL A 109 -11.82 -5.97 -2.86
N LEU A 110 -10.60 -5.65 -2.41
CA LEU A 110 -9.95 -4.35 -2.60
C LEU A 110 -8.84 -4.40 -3.67
N LEU A 111 -8.66 -5.54 -4.34
CA LEU A 111 -7.67 -5.80 -5.40
C LEU A 111 -8.34 -5.93 -6.76
#